data_AF-R0H7R5-F1
#
_entry.id   AF-R0H7R5-F1
#
_cell.length_a   1.000
_cell.length_b   1.000
_cell.length_c   1.000
_cell.angle_alpha   90.00
_cell.angle_beta   90.00
_cell.angle_gamma   90.00
#
_symmetry.space_group_name_H-M   'P 1'
#
loop_
_entity.id
_entity.type
_entity.pdbx_description
1 polymer ?
#
loop_
_entity_poly.entity_id
_entity_poly.type
_entity_poly.pdbx_seq_one_letter_code
_entity_poly.pdbx_strand_id
1 'polypeptide(L)'
;MRHYNFGFNAVNFYIPEKMTLIINSYAVMRDADLWEDPLVFKPERFLASSRSEKKEEKERALKYLPFGGGRRGCPGVNLASIFVGTAIGVMVQCFDWKIKGDKVNMEETYGGMNLTMVHPLKCTPVPRTRIPSS
;
A
#
# COMPACT_ATOMS: atom_id res chain seq x y z
N MET A 1 14.14 -10.34 -35.31
CA MET A 1 13.02 -9.68 -34.58
C MET A 1 11.84 -10.63 -34.58
N ARG A 2 11.47 -11.22 -33.44
CA ARG A 2 10.25 -12.05 -33.37
C ARG A 2 9.08 -11.15 -32.98
N HIS A 3 8.13 -11.01 -33.90
CA HIS A 3 6.81 -10.46 -33.61
C HIS A 3 6.03 -11.53 -32.84
N TYR A 4 5.73 -11.26 -31.56
CA TYR A 4 4.82 -12.11 -30.79
C TYR A 4 3.43 -11.50 -30.84
N ASN A 5 2.56 -12.21 -31.53
CA ASN A 5 1.14 -11.92 -31.69
C ASN A 5 0.38 -12.81 -30.70
N PHE A 6 0.05 -12.28 -29.52
CA PHE A 6 -0.76 -12.95 -28.51
C PHE A 6 -1.87 -12.02 -28.03
N GLY A 7 -3.08 -12.20 -28.56
CA GLY A 7 -4.29 -11.80 -27.86
C GLY A 7 -4.59 -12.81 -26.76
N PHE A 8 -5.06 -12.35 -25.59
CA PHE A 8 -5.44 -13.22 -24.48
C PHE A 8 -6.83 -12.85 -23.96
N ASN A 9 -7.51 -13.82 -23.35
CA ASN A 9 -8.83 -13.61 -22.76
C ASN A 9 -8.70 -13.18 -21.30
N ALA A 10 -9.19 -11.98 -20.97
CA ALA A 10 -9.37 -11.52 -19.60
C ALA A 10 -10.86 -11.46 -19.30
N VAL A 11 -11.36 -12.26 -18.34
CA VAL A 11 -12.77 -12.21 -17.87
C VAL A 11 -13.76 -12.14 -19.04
N ASN A 12 -13.65 -13.07 -19.99
CA ASN A 12 -14.48 -13.17 -21.21
C ASN A 12 -14.35 -12.03 -22.25
N PHE A 13 -13.28 -11.22 -22.18
CA PHE A 13 -12.96 -10.23 -23.22
C PHE A 13 -11.69 -10.61 -23.98
N TYR A 14 -11.76 -10.53 -25.32
CA TYR A 14 -10.58 -10.60 -26.17
C TYR A 14 -9.84 -9.28 -26.13
N ILE A 15 -8.57 -9.31 -25.73
CA ILE A 15 -7.69 -8.15 -25.74
C ILE A 15 -6.85 -8.18 -27.02
N PRO A 16 -7.00 -7.20 -27.93
CA PRO A 16 -6.19 -7.11 -29.13
C PRO A 16 -4.72 -6.91 -28.81
N GLU A 17 -3.87 -7.36 -29.72
CA GLU A 17 -2.44 -7.11 -29.63
C GLU A 17 -2.12 -5.62 -29.65
N LYS A 18 -1.05 -5.25 -28.95
CA LYS A 18 -0.58 -3.86 -28.79
C LYS A 18 -1.57 -2.94 -28.05
N MET A 19 -2.68 -3.46 -27.53
CA MET A 19 -3.54 -2.72 -26.62
C MET A 19 -2.80 -2.46 -25.30
N THR A 20 -2.85 -1.22 -24.82
CA THR A 20 -2.32 -0.87 -23.51
C THR A 20 -3.37 -1.18 -22.46
N LEU A 21 -3.00 -2.00 -21.47
CA LEU A 21 -3.83 -2.31 -20.32
C LEU A 21 -3.31 -1.53 -19.10
N ILE A 22 -4.22 -0.83 -18.42
CA ILE A 22 -3.92 -0.10 -17.19
C ILE A 22 -4.69 -0.75 -16.05
N ILE A 23 -3.98 -1.16 -14.99
CA ILE A 23 -4.58 -1.72 -13.79
C ILE A 23 -4.86 -0.58 -12.82
N ASN A 24 -6.12 -0.40 -12.43
CA ASN A 24 -6.49 0.55 -11.38
C ASN A 24 -6.22 -0.05 -10.00
N SER A 25 -4.95 -0.04 -9.57
CA SER A 25 -4.54 -0.58 -8.27
C SER A 25 -5.21 0.15 -7.10
N TYR A 26 -5.50 1.45 -7.25
CA TYR A 26 -6.20 2.24 -6.25
C TYR A 26 -7.58 1.67 -5.94
N ALA A 27 -8.37 1.39 -6.98
CA ALA A 27 -9.70 0.80 -6.83
C ALA A 27 -9.62 -0.62 -6.26
N VAL A 28 -8.74 -1.47 -6.78
CA VAL A 28 -8.56 -2.86 -6.29
C VAL A 28 -8.22 -2.91 -4.80
N MET A 29 -7.36 -2.01 -4.32
CA MET A 29 -6.95 -1.96 -2.91
C MET A 29 -8.00 -1.32 -1.98
N ARG A 30 -9.12 -0.80 -2.54
CA ARG A 30 -10.25 -0.20 -1.80
C ARG A 30 -11.59 -0.88 -2.09
N ASP A 31 -11.56 -1.99 -2.84
CA ASP A 31 -12.73 -2.73 -3.23
C ASP A 31 -13.32 -3.49 -2.04
N ALA A 32 -14.59 -3.22 -1.71
CA ALA A 32 -15.30 -3.84 -0.59
C ALA A 32 -15.58 -5.34 -0.82
N ASP A 33 -15.60 -5.80 -2.07
CA ASP A 33 -15.75 -7.22 -2.40
C ASP A 33 -14.44 -8.00 -2.14
N LEU A 34 -13.30 -7.30 -2.13
CA LEU A 34 -11.98 -7.89 -1.92
C LEU A 34 -11.44 -7.66 -0.49
N TRP A 35 -11.84 -6.57 0.16
CA TRP A 35 -11.35 -6.13 1.46
C TRP A 35 -12.53 -5.80 2.38
N GLU A 36 -12.59 -6.50 3.53
CA GLU A 36 -13.43 -6.06 4.65
C GLU A 36 -13.00 -4.65 5.09
N ASP A 37 -13.93 -3.73 5.37
CA ASP A 37 -13.63 -2.36 5.82
C ASP A 37 -12.48 -1.67 5.05
N PRO A 38 -12.58 -1.53 3.71
CA PRO A 38 -11.45 -1.14 2.86
C PRO A 38 -10.91 0.27 3.15
N LEU A 39 -11.74 1.13 3.74
CA LEU A 39 -11.41 2.51 4.06
C LEU A 39 -10.88 2.68 5.51
N VAL A 40 -10.81 1.60 6.28
CA VAL A 40 -10.33 1.61 7.66
C VAL A 40 -8.87 1.15 7.71
N PHE A 41 -8.03 1.92 8.41
CA PHE A 41 -6.66 1.50 8.68
C PHE A 41 -6.65 0.37 9.72
N LYS A 42 -6.47 -0.88 9.25
CA LYS A 42 -6.48 -2.12 10.06
C LYS A 42 -5.22 -2.96 9.77
N PRO A 43 -4.05 -2.63 10.36
CA PRO A 43 -2.79 -3.34 10.12
C PRO A 43 -2.85 -4.86 10.37
N GLU A 44 -3.71 -5.26 11.31
CA GLU A 44 -3.88 -6.64 11.78
C GLU A 44 -4.32 -7.57 10.63
N ARG A 45 -4.96 -7.03 9.59
CA ARG A 45 -5.35 -7.79 8.40
C ARG A 45 -4.18 -8.37 7.61
N PHE A 46 -2.97 -7.87 7.85
CA PHE A 46 -1.75 -8.36 7.22
C PHE A 46 -0.96 -9.33 8.10
N LEU A 47 -1.34 -9.51 9.36
CA LEU A 47 -0.73 -10.51 10.23
C LEU A 47 -1.12 -11.92 9.74
N ALA A 48 -0.21 -12.88 9.89
CA ALA A 48 -0.45 -14.27 9.52
C ALA A 48 -1.42 -14.92 10.51
N SER A 49 -2.48 -15.56 10.01
CA SER A 49 -3.30 -16.47 10.82
C SER A 49 -2.68 -17.86 10.76
N SER A 50 -2.56 -18.54 11.90
CA SER A 50 -1.78 -19.77 12.09
C SER A 50 -2.29 -21.01 11.35
N ARG A 51 -3.26 -20.91 10.42
CA ARG A 51 -3.92 -22.07 9.83
C ARG A 51 -3.98 -22.13 8.29
N SER A 52 -3.61 -21.10 7.53
CA SER A 52 -3.78 -21.13 6.06
C SER A 52 -2.87 -20.15 5.28
N GLU A 53 -1.62 -20.01 5.72
CA GLU A 53 -0.66 -19.01 5.24
C GLU A 53 -0.47 -18.99 3.71
N LYS A 54 -0.33 -20.14 3.04
CA LYS A 54 0.02 -20.19 1.61
C LYS A 54 -1.11 -19.76 0.66
N LYS A 55 -2.37 -20.02 1.02
CA LYS A 55 -3.52 -19.65 0.18
C LYS A 55 -3.85 -18.16 0.36
N GLU A 56 -3.82 -17.70 1.62
CA GLU A 56 -4.01 -16.29 1.96
C GLU A 56 -2.91 -15.41 1.37
N GLU A 57 -1.66 -15.86 1.36
CA GLU A 57 -0.54 -15.12 0.76
C GLU A 57 -0.72 -14.92 -0.75
N LYS A 58 -1.13 -15.97 -1.47
CA LYS A 58 -1.35 -15.90 -2.93
C LYS A 58 -2.56 -15.03 -3.28
N GLU A 59 -3.64 -15.12 -2.50
CA GLU A 59 -4.82 -14.26 -2.69
C GLU A 59 -4.51 -12.81 -2.34
N ARG A 60 -3.76 -12.55 -1.25
CA ARG A 60 -3.24 -11.22 -0.92
C ARG A 60 -2.36 -10.67 -2.03
N ALA A 61 -1.49 -11.48 -2.64
CA ALA A 61 -0.62 -11.04 -3.74
C ALA A 61 -1.38 -10.55 -4.99
N LEU A 62 -2.65 -10.93 -5.16
CA LEU A 62 -3.48 -10.50 -6.29
C LEU A 62 -4.29 -9.23 -5.99
N LYS A 63 -4.69 -9.00 -4.74
CA LYS A 63 -5.47 -7.81 -4.33
C LYS A 63 -4.66 -6.71 -3.63
N TYR A 64 -3.42 -7.00 -3.24
CA TYR A 64 -2.50 -6.07 -2.59
C TYR A 64 -1.30 -5.79 -3.50
N LEU A 65 -1.31 -4.62 -4.17
CA LEU A 65 -0.35 -4.26 -5.21
C LEU A 65 0.37 -2.93 -4.95
N PRO A 66 0.88 -2.64 -3.73
CA PRO A 66 1.53 -1.37 -3.41
C PRO A 66 2.82 -1.11 -4.22
N PHE A 67 3.45 -2.19 -4.70
CA PHE A 67 4.67 -2.16 -5.51
C PHE A 67 4.47 -2.83 -6.88
N GLY A 68 3.22 -3.00 -7.32
CA GLY A 68 2.88 -3.80 -8.49
C GLY A 68 3.12 -5.31 -8.26
N GLY A 69 3.27 -6.08 -9.34
CA GLY A 69 3.46 -7.52 -9.28
C GLY A 69 4.14 -8.13 -10.51
N GLY A 70 4.56 -9.39 -10.39
CA GLY A 70 5.21 -10.14 -11.46
C GLY A 70 6.56 -9.57 -11.90
N ARG A 71 6.98 -9.86 -13.15
CA ARG A 71 8.30 -9.46 -13.70
C ARG A 71 8.50 -7.94 -13.85
N ARG A 72 7.44 -7.15 -13.68
CA ARG A 72 7.45 -5.68 -13.82
C ARG A 72 7.10 -4.96 -12.52
N GLY A 73 7.10 -5.69 -11.40
CA GLY A 73 6.99 -5.08 -10.07
C GLY A 73 8.14 -4.11 -9.79
N CYS A 74 7.93 -3.22 -8.82
CA CYS A 74 8.91 -2.22 -8.44
C CYS A 74 10.22 -2.90 -8.00
N PRO A 75 11.36 -2.60 -8.66
CA PRO A 75 12.65 -3.19 -8.28
C PRO A 75 13.12 -2.71 -6.89
N GLY A 76 12.54 -1.62 -6.37
CA GLY A 76 12.85 -1.06 -5.06
C GLY A 76 12.07 -1.64 -3.88
N VAL A 77 11.25 -2.67 -4.06
CA VAL A 77 10.37 -3.22 -3.00
C VAL A 77 11.11 -3.59 -1.71
N ASN A 78 12.28 -4.22 -1.84
CA ASN A 78 13.08 -4.63 -0.69
C ASN A 78 13.68 -3.42 0.05
N LEU A 79 14.21 -2.45 -0.72
CA LEU A 79 14.76 -1.22 -0.16
C LEU A 79 13.68 -0.40 0.55
N ALA A 80 12.52 -0.23 -0.10
CA ALA A 80 11.39 0.50 0.46
C ALA A 80 10.89 -0.16 1.75
N SER A 81 10.76 -1.49 1.78
CA SER A 81 10.34 -2.23 2.97
C SER A 81 11.28 -2.01 4.16
N ILE A 82 12.60 -2.08 3.94
CA ILE A 82 13.60 -1.83 4.99
C ILE A 82 13.53 -0.38 5.45
N PHE A 83 13.49 0.57 4.52
CA PHE A 83 13.49 2.00 4.84
C PHE A 83 12.23 2.40 5.61
N VAL A 84 11.04 2.03 5.13
CA VAL A 84 9.75 2.34 5.77
C VAL A 84 9.67 1.67 7.14
N GLY A 85 10.04 0.38 7.25
CA GLY A 85 10.05 -0.32 8.53
C GLY A 85 10.98 0.35 9.55
N THR A 86 12.19 0.74 9.13
CA THR A 86 13.15 1.44 9.99
C THR A 86 12.62 2.81 10.41
N ALA A 87 12.12 3.61 9.47
CA ALA A 87 11.56 4.92 9.76
C ALA A 87 10.41 4.85 10.76
N ILE A 88 9.44 3.95 10.54
CA ILE A 88 8.32 3.74 11.47
C ILE A 88 8.84 3.29 12.84
N GLY A 89 9.79 2.34 12.88
CA GLY A 89 10.39 1.88 14.13
C GLY A 89 11.00 3.03 14.95
N VAL A 90 11.80 3.89 14.30
CA VAL A 90 12.39 5.08 14.94
C VAL A 90 11.32 6.06 15.39
N MET A 91 10.34 6.36 14.53
CA MET A 91 9.25 7.30 14.83
C MET A 91 8.42 6.85 16.04
N VAL A 92 8.11 5.55 16.13
CA VAL A 92 7.34 4.97 17.24
C VAL A 92 8.19 4.86 18.50
N GLN A 93 9.48 4.52 18.40
CA GLN A 93 10.34 4.30 19.55
C GLN A 93 10.76 5.61 20.24
N CYS A 94 11.06 6.65 19.46
CA CYS A 94 11.74 7.84 19.94
C CYS A 94 10.82 9.04 20.18
N PHE A 95 9.61 9.05 19.60
CA PHE A 95 8.75 10.24 19.62
C PHE A 95 7.30 9.91 19.97
N ASP A 96 6.68 10.83 20.70
CA ASP A 96 5.24 11.02 20.73
C ASP A 96 4.85 12.11 19.73
N TRP A 97 3.64 12.05 19.17
CA TRP A 97 3.24 12.91 18.06
C TRP A 97 2.06 13.79 18.46
N LYS A 98 2.24 15.11 18.37
CA LYS A 98 1.17 16.09 18.60
C LYS A 98 0.64 16.60 17.27
N ILE A 99 -0.68 16.68 17.17
CA ILE A 99 -1.39 17.29 16.03
C ILE A 99 -2.24 18.46 16.52
N LYS A 100 -2.60 19.36 15.60
CA LYS A 100 -3.61 20.40 15.89
C LYS A 100 -4.99 19.82 15.61
N GLY A 101 -5.86 19.83 16.62
CA GLY A 101 -7.18 19.18 16.56
C GLY A 101 -7.11 17.67 16.85
N ASP A 102 -8.23 16.98 16.62
CA ASP A 102 -8.39 15.59 17.07
C ASP A 102 -8.02 14.56 16.01
N LYS A 103 -8.04 14.94 14.73
CA LYS A 103 -7.79 14.03 13.59
C LYS A 103 -7.05 14.72 12.45
N VAL A 104 -6.22 13.95 11.76
CA VAL A 104 -5.58 14.36 10.50
C VAL A 104 -6.57 14.18 9.36
N ASN A 105 -6.70 15.18 8.48
CA ASN A 105 -7.47 15.02 7.26
C ASN A 105 -6.64 14.22 6.23
N MET A 106 -7.19 13.09 5.80
CA MET A 106 -6.55 12.13 4.88
C MET A 106 -7.11 12.23 3.44
N GLU A 107 -7.81 13.31 3.09
CA GLU A 107 -8.28 13.53 1.72
C GLU A 107 -7.11 13.54 0.73
N GLU A 108 -7.28 12.80 -0.38
CA GLU A 108 -6.24 12.52 -1.36
C GLU A 108 -6.54 13.26 -2.67
N THR A 109 -5.49 13.68 -3.38
CA THR A 109 -5.60 14.22 -4.74
C THR A 109 -4.53 13.62 -5.65
N TYR A 110 -4.82 13.67 -6.95
CA TYR A 110 -3.93 13.17 -7.99
C TYR A 110 -2.80 14.16 -8.24
N GLY A 111 -1.58 13.78 -7.87
CA GLY A 111 -0.36 14.56 -8.08
C GLY A 111 0.41 14.18 -9.35
N GLY A 112 -0.27 13.67 -10.38
CA GLY A 112 0.38 13.05 -11.54
C GLY A 112 0.67 11.57 -11.27
N MET A 113 1.93 11.15 -11.24
CA MET A 113 2.24 9.72 -11.07
C MET A 113 1.94 9.15 -9.67
N ASN A 114 1.59 9.98 -8.68
CA ASN A 114 1.34 9.57 -7.30
C ASN A 114 0.07 10.22 -6.73
N LEU A 115 -0.48 9.61 -5.68
CA LEU A 115 -1.47 10.26 -4.81
C LEU A 115 -0.75 11.08 -3.74
N THR A 116 -1.30 12.24 -3.43
CA THR A 116 -0.79 13.12 -2.37
C THR A 116 -1.93 13.57 -1.47
N MET A 117 -1.61 14.00 -0.25
CA MET A 117 -2.59 14.61 0.64
C MET A 117 -3.01 15.97 0.10
N VAL A 118 -4.32 16.23 0.05
CA VAL A 118 -4.87 17.58 -0.23
C VAL A 118 -4.40 18.57 0.84
N HIS A 119 -4.38 18.11 2.09
CA HIS A 119 -3.95 18.89 3.23
C HIS A 119 -2.60 18.38 3.75
N PRO A 120 -1.52 19.18 3.69
CA PRO A 120 -0.23 18.76 4.20
C PRO A 120 -0.32 18.34 5.67
N LEU A 121 0.31 17.21 6.01
CA LEU A 121 0.40 16.73 7.38
C LEU A 121 1.12 17.76 8.26
N LYS A 122 0.44 18.26 9.29
CA LYS A 122 1.01 19.14 10.31
C LYS A 122 1.03 18.40 11.65
N CYS A 123 2.21 17.88 12.00
CA CYS A 123 2.45 17.21 13.27
C CYS A 123 3.76 17.70 13.90
N THR A 124 3.87 17.61 15.22
CA THR A 124 5.08 17.97 15.97
C THR A 124 5.59 16.73 16.71
N PRO A 125 6.79 16.24 16.39
CA PRO A 125 7.41 15.16 17.16
C PRO A 125 7.88 15.69 18.51
N VAL A 126 7.55 14.98 19.58
CA VAL A 126 7.96 15.25 20.96
C VAL A 126 8.85 14.09 21.41
N PRO A 127 10.13 14.34 21.76
CA PRO A 127 11.00 13.27 22.23
C PRO A 127 10.39 12.51 23.39
N ARG A 128 10.32 11.18 23.30
CA ARG A 128 9.86 10.33 24.40
C ARG A 128 11.00 10.21 25.41
N THR A 129 10.90 10.92 26.52
CA THR A 129 11.85 10.81 27.64
C THR A 129 11.71 9.44 28.29
N ARG A 130 12.77 8.62 28.29
CA ARG A 130 12.81 7.33 29.01
C ARG A 130 13.19 7.47 30.49
N ILE A 131 13.36 8.68 30.98
CA ILE A 131 13.77 8.94 32.37
C ILE A 131 12.49 9.13 33.19
N PRO A 132 12.22 8.30 34.22
CA PRO A 132 11.16 8.59 35.16
C PRO A 132 11.48 9.92 35.83
N SER A 133 10.52 10.85 35.87
CA SER A 133 10.62 11.99 36.76
C SER A 133 10.75 11.45 38.20
N SER A 134 11.96 11.56 38.74
CA SER A 134 12.29 11.32 40.15
C SER A 134 11.49 12.24 41.07
#